data_AF-A0A4U7EZV2-F1
#
_entry.id   AF-A0A4U7EZV2-F1
#
_cell.length_a   1.000
_cell.length_b   1.000
_cell.length_c   1.000
_cell.angle_alpha   90.00
_cell.angle_beta   90.00
_cell.angle_gamma   90.00
#
_symmetry.space_group_name_H-M   'P 1'
#
loop_
_entity.id
_entity.type
_entity.pdbx_description
1 polymer ?
#
loop_
_entity_poly.entity_id
_entity_poly.type
_entity_poly.pdbx_seq_one_letter_code
_entity_poly.pdbx_strand_id
1 'polypeptide(L)' 'ENGTLAVSGTQNIVQIETSHAGRLNIFGRGAGGPETASAVLGDVGRLE' A
#
# COMPACT_ATOMS: atom_id res chain seq x y z
N GLU A 1 11.05 -15.68 6.64
CA GLU A 1 10.85 -14.56 7.58
C GLU A 1 11.55 -13.27 7.15
N ASN A 2 12.71 -13.31 6.48
CA ASN A 2 13.49 -12.10 6.15
C ASN A 2 13.26 -11.54 4.73
N GLY A 3 12.22 -12.01 4.02
CA GLY A 3 11.92 -11.52 2.67
C GLY A 3 11.15 -10.21 2.71
N THR A 4 11.28 -9.36 1.69
CA THR A 4 10.57 -8.07 1.61
C THR A 4 9.05 -8.20 1.77
N LEU A 5 8.47 -9.32 1.33
CA LEU A 5 7.03 -9.60 1.45
C LEU A 5 6.62 -10.28 2.77
N ALA A 6 7.57 -10.57 3.67
CA ALA A 6 7.28 -11.21 4.96
C ALA A 6 6.80 -10.17 5.99
N VAL A 7 5.64 -9.56 5.73
CA VAL A 7 5.01 -8.57 6.63
C VAL A 7 4.12 -9.25 7.68
N SER A 8 3.85 -8.53 8.77
CA SER A 8 3.06 -9.02 9.91
C SER A 8 2.01 -8.01 10.39
N GLY A 9 1.13 -8.43 11.28
CA GLY A 9 0.06 -7.59 11.81
C GLY A 9 -0.92 -7.15 10.72
N THR A 10 -1.27 -5.85 10.70
CA THR A 10 -2.17 -5.26 9.70
C THR A 10 -1.43 -4.54 8.57
N GLN A 11 -0.12 -4.81 8.41
CA GLN A 11 0.63 -4.26 7.29
C GLN A 11 0.37 -5.04 6.01
N ASN A 12 0.20 -4.30 4.92
CA ASN A 12 0.19 -4.84 3.58
C ASN A 12 1.41 -4.33 2.82
N ILE A 13 1.88 -5.12 1.86
CA ILE A 13 2.91 -4.72 0.91
C ILE A 13 2.55 -5.24 -0.48
N VAL A 14 2.82 -4.42 -1.48
CA VAL A 14 2.72 -4.77 -2.90
C VAL A 14 4.08 -4.51 -3.54
N GLN A 15 4.58 -5.51 -4.25
CA GLN A 15 5.76 -5.38 -5.10
C GLN A 15 5.31 -5.28 -6.55
N ILE A 16 5.78 -4.25 -7.24
CA ILE A 16 5.45 -3.95 -8.63
C ILE A 16 6.73 -4.07 -9.44
N GLU A 17 6.75 -4.99 -10.41
CA GLU A 17 7.82 -5.08 -11.41
C GLU A 17 7.47 -4.17 -12.57
N THR A 18 8.37 -3.27 -12.93
CA THR A 18 8.18 -2.32 -14.04
C THR A 18 9.28 -2.47 -15.07
N SER A 19 8.97 -2.18 -16.32
CA SER A 19 9.94 -2.27 -17.42
C SER A 19 11.03 -1.20 -17.37
N HIS A 20 10.75 -0.03 -16.79
CA HIS A 20 11.66 1.13 -16.84
C HIS A 20 12.04 1.70 -15.46
N ALA A 21 11.40 1.26 -14.38
CA ALA A 21 11.70 1.71 -13.02
C ALA A 21 12.12 0.55 -12.09
N GLY A 22 12.39 -0.62 -12.66
CA GLY A 22 12.75 -1.82 -11.91
C GLY A 22 11.64 -2.25 -10.96
N ARG A 23 12.04 -2.76 -9.79
CA ARG A 23 11.16 -3.27 -8.74
C ARG A 23 10.82 -2.17 -7.74
N LEU A 24 9.54 -1.83 -7.64
CA LEU A 24 9.00 -0.90 -6.64
C LEU A 24 8.28 -1.68 -5.54
N ASN A 25 8.53 -1.31 -4.28
CA ASN A 25 7.82 -1.85 -3.13
C ASN A 25 6.98 -0.75 -2.47
N ILE A 26 5.67 -0.94 -2.40
CA ILE A 26 4.74 -0.04 -1.71
C ILE A 26 4.22 -0.77 -0.48
N PHE A 27 4.46 -0.23 0.71
CA PHE A 27 4.03 -0.82 1.97
C PHE A 27 3.26 0.19 2.82
N GLY A 28 2.37 -0.30 3.68
CA GLY A 28 1.57 0.54 4.55
C GLY A 28 0.60 -0.27 5.39
N ARG A 29 -0.23 0.43 6.18
CA ARG A 29 -1.32 -0.22 6.91
C ARG A 29 -2.43 -0.57 5.93
N GLY A 30 -2.84 -1.84 5.89
CA GLY A 30 -3.86 -2.35 4.98
C GLY A 30 -5.26 -2.40 5.56
N ALA A 31 -5.41 -2.18 6.87
CA ALA A 31 -6.68 -2.23 7.56
C ALA A 31 -6.71 -1.32 8.81
N GLY A 32 -7.89 -0.78 9.09
CA GLY A 32 -8.19 0.08 10.23
C GLY A 32 -9.13 1.22 9.83
N GLY A 33 -9.99 1.67 10.76
CA GLY A 33 -11.00 2.70 10.47
C GLY A 33 -10.41 3.99 9.87
N PRO A 34 -9.40 4.61 10.49
CA PRO A 34 -8.74 5.79 9.95
C PRO A 34 -8.04 5.57 8.61
N GLU A 35 -7.37 4.42 8.44
CA GLU A 35 -6.66 4.07 7.21
C GLU A 35 -7.63 3.90 6.03
N THR A 36 -8.73 3.18 6.25
CA THR A 36 -9.77 3.00 5.24
C THR A 36 -10.49 4.32 4.95
N ALA A 37 -10.81 5.13 5.96
CA ALA A 37 -11.41 6.44 5.77
C ALA A 37 -10.50 7.37 4.94
N SER A 38 -9.19 7.35 5.20
CA SER A 38 -8.22 8.15 4.44
C SER A 38 -8.17 7.74 2.97
N ALA A 39 -8.24 6.43 2.67
CA ALA A 39 -8.30 5.94 1.30
C ALA A 39 -9.55 6.45 0.57
N VAL A 40 -10.73 6.37 1.22
CA VAL A 40 -12.00 6.87 0.65
C VAL A 40 -11.94 8.37 0.40
N LEU A 41 -11.50 9.15 1.39
CA LEU A 41 -11.41 10.62 1.24
C LEU A 41 -10.38 11.03 0.18
N GLY A 42 -9.30 10.28 0.04
CA GLY A 42 -8.32 10.48 -1.02
C GLY A 42 -8.88 10.24 -2.42
N ASP A 43 -9.84 9.31 -2.58
CA ASP A 43 -10.55 9.12 -3.84
C ASP A 43 -11.50 10.29 -4.13
N VAL A 44 -12.27 10.72 -3.13
CA VAL A 44 -13.21 11.85 -3.27
C VAL A 44 -12.47 13.13 -3.68
N GLY A 45 -11.34 13.45 -3.05
CA GLY A 45 -10.56 14.66 -3.37
C GLY A 45 -9.91 14.67 -4.76
N ARG A 46 -9.95 13.56 -5.51
CA ARG A 46 -9.44 13.49 -6.90
C ARG A 46 -10.52 13.70 -7.96
N LEU A 47 -11.78 13.86 -7.55
CA LEU A 47 -12.92 14.05 -8.44
C LEU A 47 -13.25 15.53 -8.74
N GLU A 48 -12.52 16.46 -8.12
CA GLU A 48 -12.56 17.91 -8.38
C GLU A 48 -11.50 18.32 -9.42
#